data_AF-A0A3P6RRU2-F1
#
_entry.id   AF-A0A3P6RRU2-F1
#
_cell.length_a   1.000
_cell.length_b   1.000
_cell.length_c   1.000
_cell.angle_alpha   90.00
_cell.angle_beta   90.00
_cell.angle_gamma   90.00
#
_symmetry.space_group_name_H-M   'P 1'
#
loop_
_entity.id
_entity.type
_entity.pdbx_description
1 polymer ?
#
loop_
_entity_poly.entity_id
_entity_poly.type
_entity_poly.pdbx_seq_one_letter_code
_entity_poly.pdbx_strand_id
1 'polypeptide(L)'
;MFIFPAFIGLDLRRVRAGRRDLVYCGPGESEKEEKSSNGIPCTESSKADLTNPAFIEYTRDQPWYTVGGFLTNYYIPALKQKFVKITVVLITICGVIFGLYGMHSSKLGLELADVLPENTAPAAFMRAREKYFSFYPMYAVLRGETIDIPNQQAQIEEYRKALGGNTHFFPLIFHSTSTSSSFAGDTKYVVKANGNLQPYWMSMVRTWLESLDRALEKELKAGNMDPVTGRPVKGKDKPAPEALIARKLVCSYGHKFNCTGRIGHIKLVENGTIRPEGFYNYLTGWYNVDNMMYYVSQASFFPN
;
A
#
# COMPACT_ATOMS: atom_id res chain seq x y z
N MET A 1 42.26 5.80 8.22
CA MET A 1 42.63 7.21 8.48
C MET A 1 44.12 7.42 8.83
N PHE A 2 44.91 6.39 9.16
CA PHE A 2 46.33 6.54 9.54
C PHE A 2 47.32 6.63 8.38
N ILE A 3 46.97 6.05 7.23
CA ILE A 3 47.87 5.92 6.09
C ILE A 3 48.19 7.30 5.50
N PHE A 4 47.17 8.13 5.24
CA PHE A 4 47.36 9.48 4.67
C PHE A 4 48.22 10.42 5.54
N PRO A 5 47.98 10.59 6.85
CA PRO A 5 48.82 11.41 7.71
C PRO A 5 50.27 10.91 7.82
N ALA A 6 50.48 9.59 7.78
CA ALA A 6 51.82 9.00 7.79
C ALA A 6 52.56 9.28 6.47
N PHE A 7 51.89 9.17 5.32
CA PHE A 7 52.45 9.54 4.02
C PHE A 7 52.76 11.03 3.93
N ILE A 8 51.85 11.90 4.38
CA ILE A 8 52.08 13.35 4.46
C ILE A 8 53.28 13.65 5.38
N GLY A 9 53.38 12.98 6.53
CA GLY A 9 54.50 13.16 7.46
C GLY A 9 55.85 12.72 6.88
N LEU A 10 55.88 11.61 6.14
CA LEU A 10 57.06 11.14 5.42
C LEU A 10 57.46 12.09 4.28
N ASP A 11 56.47 12.58 3.53
CA ASP A 11 56.66 13.53 2.43
C ASP A 11 57.23 14.86 2.93
N LEU A 12 56.61 15.45 3.96
CA LEU A 12 57.10 16.67 4.62
C LEU A 12 58.52 16.51 5.19
N ARG A 13 58.87 15.33 5.73
CA ARG A 13 60.23 15.04 6.20
C ARG A 13 61.25 15.01 5.05
N ARG A 14 60.90 14.45 3.89
CA ARG A 14 61.79 14.40 2.72
C ARG A 14 61.98 15.79 2.10
N VAL A 15 60.89 16.55 1.96
CA VAL A 15 60.92 17.94 1.47
C VAL A 15 61.77 18.84 2.37
N ARG A 16 61.63 18.73 3.70
CA ARG A 16 62.48 19.50 4.66
C ARG A 16 63.96 19.16 4.57
N ALA A 17 64.31 17.95 4.14
CA ALA A 17 65.68 17.53 3.91
C ALA A 17 66.22 17.91 2.51
N GLY A 18 65.49 18.73 1.75
CA GLY A 18 65.89 19.21 0.43
C GLY A 18 65.89 18.13 -0.67
N ARG A 19 65.26 16.96 -0.43
CA ARG A 19 65.20 15.85 -1.39
C ARG A 19 63.86 15.84 -2.12
N ARG A 20 63.89 15.63 -3.45
CA ARG A 20 62.69 15.54 -4.31
C ARG A 20 61.80 14.34 -3.94
N ASP A 21 60.53 14.42 -4.36
CA ASP A 21 59.45 13.49 -4.02
C ASP A 21 59.79 12.02 -4.30
N LEU A 22 59.11 11.12 -3.57
CA LEU A 22 59.39 9.67 -3.55
C LEU A 22 59.33 9.00 -4.93
N VAL A 23 58.57 9.54 -5.87
CA VAL A 23 58.20 8.89 -7.15
C VAL A 23 59.04 9.39 -8.34
N TYR A 24 59.82 10.47 -8.18
CA TYR A 24 60.63 11.02 -9.27
C TYR A 24 62.14 10.93 -8.98
N CYS A 25 62.83 10.05 -9.70
CA CYS A 25 64.29 9.85 -9.62
C CYS A 25 65.03 10.41 -10.86
N GLY A 26 64.69 11.60 -11.33
CA GLY A 26 65.49 12.29 -12.36
C GLY A 26 66.76 12.96 -11.79
N PRO A 27 67.81 13.22 -12.61
CA PRO A 27 69.07 13.83 -12.16
C PRO A 27 68.84 15.25 -11.59
N GLY A 28 69.41 15.52 -10.42
CA GLY A 28 69.29 16.80 -9.71
C GLY A 28 70.26 17.83 -10.24
N GLU A 29 69.75 18.98 -10.70
CA GLU A 29 70.59 20.18 -10.80
C GLU A 29 70.81 20.71 -9.38
N SER A 30 72.07 20.68 -8.95
CA SER A 30 72.55 21.29 -7.73
C SER A 30 72.75 22.79 -7.99
N GLU A 31 71.80 23.63 -7.59
CA GLU A 31 72.06 25.05 -7.44
C GLU A 31 72.41 25.40 -5.98
N LYS A 32 73.37 26.32 -5.89
CA LYS A 32 74.31 26.56 -4.79
C LYS A 32 73.66 27.22 -3.57
N GLU A 33 74.18 26.87 -2.40
CA GLU A 33 74.01 27.65 -1.17
C GLU A 33 74.67 29.03 -1.31
N GLU A 34 73.95 30.11 -0.99
CA GLU A 34 74.56 31.34 -0.49
C GLU A 34 73.68 32.05 0.56
N LYS A 35 74.20 32.02 1.79
CA LYS A 35 74.13 32.99 2.91
C LYS A 35 72.79 33.59 3.38
N SER A 36 72.41 33.14 4.58
CA SER A 36 72.14 33.94 5.80
C SER A 36 71.51 35.32 5.64
N SER A 37 70.24 35.45 6.03
CA SER A 37 69.83 36.46 7.02
C SER A 37 68.51 36.12 7.70
N ASN A 38 68.56 36.11 9.03
CA ASN A 38 67.49 36.30 10.02
C ASN A 38 66.54 35.13 10.27
N GLY A 39 66.86 34.41 11.36
CA GLY A 39 66.03 33.37 11.94
C GLY A 39 64.71 33.88 12.49
N ILE A 40 63.69 33.02 12.40
CA ILE A 40 62.44 33.15 13.14
C ILE A 40 62.51 32.10 14.26
N PRO A 41 62.49 32.50 15.55
CA PRO A 41 62.43 31.54 16.64
C PRO A 41 61.05 30.86 16.62
N CYS A 42 61.04 29.53 16.75
CA CYS A 42 59.86 28.81 17.19
C CYS A 42 59.64 29.14 18.67
N THR A 43 58.83 30.16 18.95
CA THR A 43 58.34 30.40 20.31
C THR A 43 57.06 29.59 20.50
N GLU A 44 57.08 28.69 21.49
CA GLU A 44 55.88 28.08 22.03
C GLU A 44 54.85 29.19 22.33
N SER A 45 53.69 29.12 21.67
CA SER A 45 52.60 30.07 21.91
C SER A 45 51.93 29.71 23.24
N SER A 46 52.38 30.39 24.29
CA SER A 46 51.65 30.63 25.52
C SER A 46 50.23 31.14 25.22
N LYS A 47 49.26 30.69 26.02
CA LYS A 47 47.80 30.91 25.96
C LYS A 47 47.32 32.37 26.07
N ALA A 48 48.07 33.37 25.60
CA ALA A 48 47.81 34.78 25.91
C ALA A 48 47.52 35.68 24.69
N ASP A 49 47.05 35.15 23.57
CA ASP A 49 46.79 35.94 22.36
C ASP A 49 45.38 35.71 21.76
N LEU A 50 44.37 35.74 22.64
CA LEU A 50 42.95 35.54 22.28
C LEU A 50 42.12 36.85 22.26
N THR A 51 42.76 38.03 22.23
CA THR A 51 42.03 39.31 22.39
C THR A 51 42.46 40.44 21.45
N ASN A 52 42.78 40.16 20.18
CA ASN A 52 42.85 41.19 19.14
C ASN A 52 42.17 40.74 17.84
N PRO A 53 41.13 41.44 17.34
CA PRO A 53 40.55 41.19 16.03
C PRO A 53 41.35 41.96 14.97
N ALA A 54 42.66 41.72 14.90
CA ALA A 54 43.45 42.14 13.76
C ALA A 54 43.50 40.95 12.81
N PHE A 55 42.57 40.94 11.84
CA PHE A 55 42.64 40.03 10.71
C PHE A 55 43.92 40.37 9.95
N ILE A 56 45.03 39.70 10.27
CA ILE A 56 46.27 39.83 9.50
C ILE A 56 45.95 39.22 8.14
N GLU A 57 45.68 40.10 7.16
CA GLU A 57 45.52 39.73 5.77
C GLU A 57 46.88 39.25 5.26
N TYR A 58 47.13 37.95 5.40
CA TYR A 58 48.26 37.28 4.75
C TYR A 58 48.02 37.31 3.24
N THR A 59 48.41 38.40 2.58
CA THR A 59 48.54 38.47 1.12
C THR A 59 49.71 37.60 0.72
N ARG A 60 49.45 36.29 0.64
CA ARG A 60 50.36 35.36 0.01
C ARG A 60 50.17 35.57 -1.48
N ASP A 61 51.03 36.38 -2.10
CA ASP A 61 51.07 36.56 -3.56
C ASP A 61 51.45 35.24 -4.21
N GLN A 62 50.46 34.35 -4.31
CA GLN A 62 50.57 33.07 -4.97
C GLN A 62 50.24 33.25 -6.46
N PRO A 63 50.95 32.55 -7.36
CA PRO A 63 50.70 32.70 -8.79
C PRO A 63 49.29 32.22 -9.16
N TRP A 64 48.70 32.82 -10.19
CA TRP A 64 47.29 32.65 -10.58
C TRP A 64 46.85 31.20 -10.87
N TYR A 65 47.79 30.30 -11.14
CA TYR A 65 47.53 28.88 -11.39
C TYR A 65 47.43 28.05 -10.09
N THR A 66 47.75 28.61 -8.92
CA THR A 66 47.45 27.95 -7.63
C THR A 66 46.00 28.20 -7.24
N VAL A 67 45.38 27.24 -6.53
CA VAL A 67 44.00 27.38 -6.03
C VAL A 67 43.85 28.64 -5.16
N GLY A 68 44.86 28.95 -4.35
CA GLY A 68 44.90 30.15 -3.53
C GLY A 68 44.93 31.43 -4.36
N GLY A 69 45.82 31.51 -5.35
CA GLY A 69 45.95 32.68 -6.25
C GLY A 69 44.71 32.89 -7.13
N PHE A 70 44.09 31.82 -7.64
CA PHE A 70 42.83 31.90 -8.37
C PHE A 70 41.69 32.43 -7.48
N LEU A 71 41.60 31.94 -6.24
CA LEU A 71 40.58 32.41 -5.29
C LEU A 71 40.75 33.91 -5.00
N THR A 72 41.96 34.34 -4.65
CA THR A 72 42.22 35.72 -4.22
C THR A 72 42.14 36.72 -5.37
N ASN A 73 42.66 36.36 -6.55
CA ASN A 73 42.82 37.33 -7.63
C ASN A 73 41.60 37.42 -8.55
N TYR A 74 40.80 36.35 -8.67
CA TYR A 74 39.67 36.30 -9.62
C TYR A 74 38.33 36.06 -8.92
N TYR A 75 38.22 35.02 -8.09
CA TYR A 75 36.94 34.60 -7.50
C TYR A 75 36.41 35.56 -6.41
N ILE A 76 37.24 35.93 -5.44
CA ILE A 76 36.90 36.87 -4.36
C ILE A 76 36.51 38.26 -4.90
N PRO A 77 37.30 38.90 -5.79
CA PRO A 77 36.92 40.19 -6.35
C PRO A 77 35.65 40.11 -7.21
N ALA A 78 35.42 39.01 -7.94
CA ALA A 78 34.16 38.80 -8.68
C ALA A 78 32.96 38.73 -7.73
N LEU A 79 33.05 38.00 -6.61
CA LEU A 79 31.97 37.92 -5.62
C LEU A 79 31.72 39.22 -4.84
N LYS A 80 32.74 40.08 -4.71
CA LYS A 80 32.64 41.37 -4.02
C LYS A 80 31.83 42.39 -4.83
N GLN A 81 31.70 42.22 -6.14
CA GLN A 81 30.88 43.09 -6.98
C GLN A 81 29.39 42.91 -6.69
N LYS A 82 28.68 44.02 -6.48
CA LYS A 82 27.24 44.02 -6.18
C LYS A 82 26.40 43.32 -7.26
N PHE A 83 26.80 43.46 -8.53
CA PHE A 83 26.13 42.81 -9.65
C PHE A 83 26.16 41.28 -9.53
N VAL A 84 27.35 40.70 -9.39
CA VAL A 84 27.54 39.24 -9.28
C VAL A 84 26.78 38.65 -8.08
N LYS A 85 26.79 39.35 -6.94
CA LYS A 85 26.04 38.92 -5.75
C LYS A 85 24.53 38.82 -6.01
N ILE A 86 23.96 39.79 -6.73
CA ILE A 86 22.53 39.76 -7.10
C ILE A 86 22.25 38.61 -8.06
N THR A 87 23.12 38.38 -9.06
CA THR A 87 22.96 37.29 -10.03
C THR A 87 22.97 35.92 -9.36
N VAL A 88 23.87 35.70 -8.39
CA VAL A 88 23.94 34.45 -7.63
C VAL A 88 22.67 34.22 -6.82
N VAL A 89 22.16 35.24 -6.13
CA VAL A 89 20.91 35.13 -5.37
C VAL A 89 19.70 34.86 -6.29
N LEU A 90 19.66 35.47 -7.47
CA LEU A 90 18.59 35.22 -8.44
C LEU A 90 18.64 33.77 -8.95
N ILE A 91 19.82 33.25 -9.29
CA ILE A 91 20.01 31.87 -9.75
C ILE A 91 19.63 30.87 -8.64
N THR A 92 19.99 31.13 -7.38
CA THR A 92 19.60 30.23 -6.28
C THR A 92 18.10 30.26 -6.04
N ILE A 93 17.44 31.42 -6.13
CA ILE A 93 15.98 31.51 -6.04
C ILE A 93 15.31 30.75 -7.19
N CYS A 94 15.78 30.91 -8.44
CA CYS A 94 15.29 30.14 -9.58
C CYS A 94 15.47 28.62 -9.37
N GLY A 95 16.62 28.20 -8.86
CA GLY A 95 16.90 26.79 -8.53
C GLY A 95 15.96 26.25 -7.45
N VAL A 96 15.65 27.04 -6.43
CA VAL A 96 14.67 26.68 -5.38
C VAL A 96 13.27 26.55 -5.97
N ILE A 97 12.83 27.49 -6.81
CA ILE A 97 11.52 27.41 -7.48
C ILE A 97 11.43 26.17 -8.37
N PHE A 98 12.48 25.87 -9.13
CA PHE A 98 12.55 24.65 -9.95
C PHE A 98 12.53 23.38 -9.10
N GLY A 99 13.23 23.37 -7.96
CA GLY A 99 13.18 22.26 -7.00
C GLY A 99 11.79 22.04 -6.40
N LEU A 100 11.09 23.11 -6.03
CA LEU A 100 9.71 23.05 -5.52
C LEU A 100 8.75 22.55 -6.60
N TYR A 101 8.95 22.98 -7.85
CA TYR A 101 8.17 22.49 -8.99
C TYR A 101 8.40 20.98 -9.23
N GLY A 102 9.66 20.53 -9.20
CA GLY A 102 10.02 19.12 -9.31
C GLY A 102 9.43 18.26 -8.19
N MET A 103 9.42 18.78 -6.96
CA MET A 103 8.79 18.10 -5.82
C MET A 103 7.27 17.96 -6.02
N HIS A 104 6.60 19.00 -6.52
CA HIS A 104 5.16 18.96 -6.81
C HIS A 104 4.83 18.00 -7.97
N SER A 105 5.69 17.89 -8.99
CA SER A 105 5.47 17.00 -10.14
C SER A 105 5.92 15.55 -9.91
N SER A 106 6.47 15.24 -8.74
CA SER A 106 6.96 13.89 -8.45
C SER A 106 5.80 12.90 -8.27
N LYS A 107 5.89 11.75 -8.93
CA LYS A 107 4.95 10.64 -8.73
C LYS A 107 5.48 9.74 -7.62
N LEU A 108 4.60 9.42 -6.67
CA LEU A 108 4.88 8.46 -5.60
C LEU A 108 4.60 7.05 -6.12
N GLY A 109 5.63 6.22 -6.21
CA GLY A 109 5.48 4.81 -6.56
C GLY A 109 6.76 4.24 -7.14
N LEU A 110 7.14 3.05 -6.68
CA LEU A 110 8.10 2.19 -7.37
C LEU A 110 7.30 1.10 -8.05
N GLU A 111 7.37 1.03 -9.38
CA GLU A 111 6.77 -0.06 -10.12
C GLU A 111 7.65 -1.31 -9.98
N LEU A 112 7.04 -2.49 -9.86
CA LEU A 112 7.78 -3.73 -9.70
C LEU A 112 8.67 -4.01 -10.94
N ALA A 113 8.33 -3.44 -12.09
CA ALA A 113 9.12 -3.49 -13.30
C ALA A 113 10.48 -2.78 -13.19
N ASP A 114 10.65 -1.80 -12.30
CA ASP A 114 11.87 -0.99 -12.17
C ASP A 114 12.95 -1.66 -11.30
N VAL A 115 12.58 -2.68 -10.52
CA VAL A 115 13.52 -3.51 -9.75
C VAL A 115 14.22 -4.53 -10.64
N LEU A 116 13.61 -4.86 -11.77
CA LEU A 116 14.14 -5.87 -12.68
C LEU A 116 15.18 -5.26 -13.62
N PRO A 117 16.23 -6.02 -13.98
CA PRO A 117 17.20 -5.56 -14.96
C PRO A 117 16.51 -5.23 -16.29
N GLU A 118 16.88 -4.07 -16.85
CA GLU A 118 16.33 -3.61 -18.12
C GLU A 118 16.63 -4.59 -19.26
N ASN A 119 15.74 -4.61 -20.26
CA ASN A 119 15.83 -5.45 -21.46
C ASN A 119 15.71 -6.97 -21.22
N THR A 120 15.15 -7.39 -20.08
CA THR A 120 14.82 -8.79 -19.83
C THR A 120 13.37 -9.13 -20.19
N ALA A 121 13.11 -10.36 -20.61
CA ALA A 121 11.76 -10.83 -20.94
C ALA A 121 10.76 -10.69 -19.75
N PRO A 122 11.13 -10.97 -18.49
CA PRO A 122 10.26 -10.72 -17.33
C PRO A 122 9.92 -9.23 -17.15
N ALA A 123 10.87 -8.32 -17.33
CA ALA A 123 10.61 -6.88 -17.23
C ALA A 123 9.62 -6.42 -18.31
N ALA A 124 9.78 -6.92 -19.55
CA ALA A 124 8.84 -6.64 -20.64
C ALA A 124 7.42 -7.19 -20.37
N PHE A 125 7.33 -8.40 -19.81
CA PHE A 125 6.04 -9.00 -19.41
C PHE A 125 5.36 -8.20 -18.30
N MET A 126 6.09 -7.79 -17.27
CA MET A 126 5.53 -7.02 -16.15
C MET A 126 5.04 -5.64 -16.61
N ARG A 127 5.82 -4.94 -17.45
CA ARG A 127 5.39 -3.67 -18.08
C ARG A 127 4.14 -3.85 -18.94
N ALA A 128 4.06 -4.93 -19.73
CA ALA A 128 2.87 -5.22 -20.53
C ALA A 128 1.65 -5.55 -19.66
N ARG A 129 1.84 -6.33 -18.58
CA ARG A 129 0.78 -6.67 -17.62
C ARG A 129 0.23 -5.43 -16.94
N GLU A 130 1.09 -4.55 -16.44
CA GLU A 130 0.66 -3.32 -15.76
C GLU A 130 0.00 -2.34 -16.73
N LYS A 131 0.52 -2.22 -17.96
CA LYS A 131 -0.04 -1.33 -18.99
C LYS A 131 -1.39 -1.78 -19.54
N TYR A 132 -1.60 -3.07 -19.76
CA TYR A 132 -2.79 -3.59 -20.43
C TYR A 132 -3.77 -4.33 -19.48
N PHE A 133 -3.29 -4.86 -18.36
CA PHE A 133 -4.03 -5.71 -17.44
C PHE A 133 -3.89 -5.23 -15.99
N SER A 134 -4.26 -3.97 -15.74
CA SER A 134 -4.18 -3.32 -14.42
C SER A 134 -5.29 -3.74 -13.44
N PHE A 135 -5.80 -4.97 -13.53
CA PHE A 135 -6.81 -5.49 -12.59
C PHE A 135 -6.14 -6.25 -11.45
N TYR A 136 -6.59 -5.97 -10.23
CA TYR A 136 -6.07 -6.61 -9.02
C TYR A 136 -7.21 -7.32 -8.29
N PRO A 137 -7.05 -8.61 -7.93
CA PRO A 137 -8.03 -9.28 -7.11
C PRO A 137 -7.98 -8.68 -5.69
N MET A 138 -9.15 -8.38 -5.14
CA MET A 138 -9.33 -7.94 -3.77
C MET A 138 -10.35 -8.83 -3.08
N TYR A 139 -10.08 -9.23 -1.85
CA TYR A 139 -11.00 -10.00 -1.02
C TYR A 139 -11.33 -9.20 0.23
N ALA A 140 -12.60 -8.84 0.40
CA ALA A 140 -13.10 -8.24 1.63
C ALA A 140 -13.50 -9.37 2.60
N VAL A 141 -12.71 -9.54 3.67
CA VAL A 141 -12.94 -10.60 4.66
C VAL A 141 -13.63 -10.01 5.88
N LEU A 142 -14.78 -10.54 6.24
CA LEU A 142 -15.48 -10.21 7.48
C LEU A 142 -14.77 -10.92 8.64
N ARG A 143 -14.20 -10.16 9.59
CA ARG A 143 -13.55 -10.70 10.80
C ARG A 143 -14.01 -9.90 12.01
N GLY A 144 -14.36 -10.60 13.08
CA GLY A 144 -14.67 -10.00 14.38
C GLY A 144 -15.35 -10.99 15.30
N GLU A 145 -15.01 -10.95 16.59
CA GLU A 145 -15.63 -11.77 17.63
C GLU A 145 -17.09 -11.37 17.90
N THR A 146 -17.46 -10.13 17.55
CA THR A 146 -18.77 -9.54 17.81
C THR A 146 -19.70 -9.50 16.59
N ILE A 147 -19.28 -10.05 15.44
CA ILE A 147 -20.09 -10.02 14.22
C ILE A 147 -21.11 -11.17 14.24
N ASP A 148 -22.38 -10.80 14.33
CA ASP A 148 -23.50 -11.74 14.30
C ASP A 148 -24.08 -11.81 12.88
N ILE A 149 -23.50 -12.68 12.05
CA ILE A 149 -23.88 -12.85 10.64
C ILE A 149 -25.39 -13.12 10.46
N PRO A 150 -26.02 -14.03 11.23
CA PRO A 150 -27.47 -14.27 11.16
C PRO A 150 -28.32 -13.01 11.29
N ASN A 151 -28.02 -12.14 12.24
CA ASN A 151 -28.84 -10.96 12.54
C ASN A 151 -28.41 -9.70 11.76
N GLN A 152 -27.14 -9.61 11.35
CA GLN A 152 -26.56 -8.43 10.70
C GLN A 152 -26.47 -8.54 9.16
N GLN A 153 -27.30 -9.36 8.53
CA GLN A 153 -27.27 -9.57 7.07
C GLN A 153 -27.46 -8.27 6.27
N ALA A 154 -28.30 -7.36 6.76
CA ALA A 154 -28.54 -6.07 6.13
C ALA A 154 -27.27 -5.20 6.08
N GLN A 155 -26.46 -5.22 7.14
CA GLN A 155 -25.20 -4.46 7.22
C GLN A 155 -24.15 -5.03 6.25
N ILE A 156 -24.12 -6.36 6.07
CA ILE A 156 -23.24 -7.01 5.09
C ILE A 156 -23.62 -6.60 3.66
N GLU A 157 -24.92 -6.54 3.37
CA GLU A 157 -25.44 -6.09 2.07
C GLU A 157 -25.16 -4.60 1.84
N GLU A 158 -25.32 -3.76 2.87
CA GLU A 158 -25.00 -2.33 2.82
C GLU A 158 -23.50 -2.10 2.59
N TYR A 159 -22.64 -2.79 3.33
CA TYR A 159 -21.18 -2.75 3.13
C TYR A 159 -20.81 -3.09 1.68
N ARG A 160 -21.44 -4.13 1.12
CA ARG A 160 -21.23 -4.53 -0.27
C ARG A 160 -21.75 -3.50 -1.28
N LYS A 161 -22.91 -2.89 -1.03
CA LYS A 161 -23.45 -1.81 -1.88
C LYS A 161 -22.57 -0.57 -1.83
N ALA A 162 -22.00 -0.24 -0.67
CA ALA A 162 -21.05 0.84 -0.51
C ALA A 162 -19.76 0.59 -1.31
N LEU A 163 -19.25 -0.64 -1.36
CA LEU A 163 -18.15 -1.00 -2.27
C LEU A 163 -18.53 -0.81 -3.74
N GLY A 164 -19.81 -0.99 -4.06
CA GLY A 164 -20.36 -0.94 -5.39
C GLY A 164 -20.53 0.43 -6.01
N GLY A 165 -20.40 1.54 -5.29
CA GLY A 165 -20.56 2.90 -5.85
C GLY A 165 -21.87 3.13 -6.61
N ASN A 166 -22.98 2.53 -6.13
CA ASN A 166 -24.32 2.82 -6.65
C ASN A 166 -25.16 3.42 -5.50
N THR A 167 -24.74 4.58 -4.99
CA THR A 167 -25.55 5.41 -4.09
C THR A 167 -26.70 6.04 -4.87
N HIS A 168 -27.75 5.25 -5.12
CA HIS A 168 -29.01 5.77 -5.63
C HIS A 168 -30.21 4.99 -5.06
N PHE A 169 -30.14 4.50 -3.82
CA PHE A 169 -31.33 3.92 -3.18
C PHE A 169 -31.24 3.86 -1.65
N PHE A 170 -31.38 5.01 -0.99
CA PHE A 170 -32.29 5.22 0.16
C PHE A 170 -32.19 6.67 0.65
N PRO A 171 -33.17 7.55 0.37
CA PRO A 171 -33.36 8.71 1.23
C PRO A 171 -34.07 8.22 2.49
N LEU A 172 -33.60 8.70 3.63
CA LEU A 172 -34.32 8.88 4.90
C LEU A 172 -33.66 8.24 6.12
N ILE A 173 -33.33 9.16 7.02
CA ILE A 173 -33.15 9.03 8.48
C ILE A 173 -31.81 8.43 8.88
N PHE A 174 -30.78 9.27 8.94
CA PHE A 174 -30.12 9.55 10.22
C PHE A 174 -29.49 10.95 10.16
N HIS A 175 -30.02 11.83 11.00
CA HIS A 175 -29.54 13.19 11.22
C HIS A 175 -28.50 13.18 12.35
N SER A 176 -27.35 13.83 12.10
CA SER A 176 -26.31 14.23 13.07
C SER A 176 -25.52 13.05 13.69
N THR A 177 -24.20 13.08 13.78
CA THR A 177 -23.29 14.17 14.14
C THR A 177 -21.90 13.95 13.52
N SER A 178 -21.21 15.06 13.31
CA SER A 178 -19.84 15.21 12.82
C SER A 178 -18.83 14.21 13.43
N THR A 179 -18.33 13.27 12.63
CA THR A 179 -16.92 12.87 12.64
C THR A 179 -16.55 12.48 11.21
N SER A 180 -15.60 13.19 10.65
CA SER A 180 -15.10 13.02 9.29
C SER A 180 -14.37 11.69 9.11
N SER A 181 -15.08 10.67 8.63
CA SER A 181 -14.50 9.55 7.89
C SER A 181 -15.45 9.16 6.77
N SER A 182 -15.50 10.03 5.75
CA SER A 182 -16.21 9.77 4.50
C SER A 182 -15.53 8.63 3.74
N PHE A 183 -15.82 7.38 4.12
CA PHE A 183 -15.62 6.19 3.30
C PHE A 183 -16.88 5.86 2.48
N ALA A 184 -17.54 6.88 1.92
CA ALA A 184 -18.56 6.70 0.91
C ALA A 184 -17.86 6.51 -0.45
N GLY A 185 -17.36 5.29 -0.68
CA GLY A 185 -16.50 4.95 -1.80
C GLY A 185 -17.26 4.74 -3.11
N ASP A 186 -17.36 5.78 -3.93
CA ASP A 186 -17.49 5.60 -5.38
C ASP A 186 -16.19 4.99 -5.90
N THR A 187 -16.05 3.67 -5.79
CA THR A 187 -14.88 2.98 -6.34
C THR A 187 -15.06 2.86 -7.85
N LYS A 188 -14.69 3.92 -8.57
CA LYS A 188 -14.61 3.99 -10.05
C LYS A 188 -13.87 2.79 -10.66
N TYR A 189 -13.04 2.13 -9.86
CA TYR A 189 -12.07 1.11 -10.26
C TYR A 189 -12.50 -0.33 -9.98
N VAL A 190 -13.73 -0.58 -9.50
CA VAL A 190 -14.25 -1.95 -9.33
C VAL A 190 -14.98 -2.41 -10.58
N VAL A 191 -14.61 -3.59 -11.08
CA VAL A 191 -15.25 -4.21 -12.25
C VAL A 191 -16.67 -4.63 -11.88
N LYS A 192 -17.66 -4.12 -12.61
CA LYS A 192 -19.08 -4.43 -12.45
C LYS A 192 -19.58 -5.23 -13.65
N ALA A 193 -20.35 -6.27 -13.41
CA ALA A 193 -21.06 -7.00 -14.45
C ALA A 193 -22.49 -6.44 -14.54
N ASN A 194 -22.88 -5.90 -15.70
CA ASN A 194 -24.21 -5.31 -15.92
C ASN A 194 -24.59 -4.22 -14.89
N GLY A 195 -23.61 -3.42 -14.45
CA GLY A 195 -23.80 -2.37 -13.44
C GLY A 195 -23.90 -2.86 -11.99
N ASN A 196 -23.90 -4.17 -11.77
CA ASN A 196 -23.95 -4.80 -10.45
C ASN A 196 -22.62 -5.47 -10.08
N LEU A 197 -22.38 -5.63 -8.79
CA LEU A 197 -21.23 -6.38 -8.28
C LEU A 197 -21.43 -7.88 -8.50
N GLN A 198 -20.34 -8.62 -8.72
CA GLN A 198 -20.35 -10.08 -8.84
C GLN A 198 -21.01 -10.73 -7.62
N PRO A 199 -21.97 -11.66 -7.78
CA PRO A 199 -22.67 -12.29 -6.66
C PRO A 199 -21.70 -12.92 -5.66
N TYR A 200 -22.08 -12.90 -4.38
CA TYR A 200 -21.29 -13.43 -3.28
C TYR A 200 -22.02 -14.58 -2.59
N TRP A 201 -21.33 -15.30 -1.71
CA TRP A 201 -21.83 -16.54 -1.10
C TRP A 201 -23.25 -16.41 -0.49
N MET A 202 -23.58 -15.35 0.26
CA MET A 202 -24.93 -15.19 0.83
C MET A 202 -26.01 -15.06 -0.24
N SER A 203 -25.73 -14.35 -1.34
CA SER A 203 -26.69 -14.23 -2.44
C SER A 203 -26.93 -15.58 -3.13
N MET A 204 -25.90 -16.43 -3.21
CA MET A 204 -26.00 -17.79 -3.73
C MET A 204 -26.79 -18.69 -2.77
N VAL A 205 -26.49 -18.65 -1.47
CA VAL A 205 -27.24 -19.38 -0.42
C VAL A 205 -28.71 -18.96 -0.45
N ARG A 206 -29.01 -17.66 -0.53
CA ARG A 206 -30.38 -17.15 -0.60
C ARG A 206 -31.14 -17.69 -1.81
N THR A 207 -30.51 -17.64 -2.98
CA THR A 207 -31.11 -18.16 -4.22
C THR A 207 -31.37 -19.66 -4.13
N TRP A 208 -30.45 -20.42 -3.54
CA TRP A 208 -30.61 -21.84 -3.28
C TRP A 208 -31.77 -22.11 -2.31
N LEU A 209 -31.83 -21.44 -1.16
CA LEU A 209 -32.92 -21.59 -0.18
C LEU A 209 -34.29 -21.21 -0.78
N GLU A 210 -34.37 -20.14 -1.58
CA GLU A 210 -35.60 -19.78 -2.28
C GLU A 210 -36.03 -20.84 -3.29
N SER A 211 -35.09 -21.53 -3.94
CA SER A 211 -35.42 -22.65 -4.84
C SER A 211 -35.97 -23.86 -4.07
N LEU A 212 -35.41 -24.12 -2.87
CA LEU A 212 -35.87 -25.15 -1.97
C LEU A 212 -37.28 -24.86 -1.43
N ASP A 213 -37.55 -23.61 -1.04
CA ASP A 213 -38.88 -23.17 -0.60
C ASP A 213 -39.92 -23.36 -1.71
N ARG A 214 -39.58 -22.99 -2.96
CA ARG A 214 -40.47 -23.19 -4.13
C ARG A 214 -40.74 -24.68 -4.40
N ALA A 215 -39.72 -25.53 -4.29
CA ALA A 215 -39.87 -26.98 -4.46
C ALA A 215 -40.78 -27.58 -3.37
N LEU A 216 -40.59 -27.16 -2.11
CA LEU A 216 -41.42 -27.60 -0.98
C LEU A 216 -42.88 -27.15 -1.15
N GLU A 217 -43.12 -25.88 -1.49
CA GLU A 217 -44.46 -25.35 -1.71
C GLU A 217 -45.18 -26.09 -2.86
N LYS A 218 -44.46 -26.46 -3.93
CA LYS A 218 -45.01 -27.23 -5.04
C LYS A 218 -45.49 -28.62 -4.59
N GLU A 219 -44.68 -29.33 -3.81
CA GLU A 219 -45.04 -30.66 -3.30
C GLU A 219 -46.17 -30.62 -2.25
N LEU A 220 -46.22 -29.56 -1.44
CA LEU A 220 -47.31 -29.33 -0.49
C LEU A 220 -48.63 -29.05 -1.22
N LYS A 221 -48.61 -28.24 -2.29
CA LYS A 221 -49.79 -27.97 -3.13
C LYS A 221 -50.27 -29.22 -3.90
N ALA A 222 -49.35 -30.09 -4.33
CA ALA A 222 -49.68 -31.39 -4.91
C ALA A 222 -50.22 -32.40 -3.87
N GLY A 223 -50.04 -32.11 -2.58
CA GLY A 223 -50.42 -32.98 -1.48
C GLY A 223 -49.58 -34.25 -1.40
N ASN A 224 -48.36 -34.23 -1.93
CA ASN A 224 -47.39 -35.34 -1.84
C ASN A 224 -46.69 -35.37 -0.46
N MET A 225 -46.77 -34.25 0.27
CA MET A 225 -46.21 -34.07 1.61
C MET A 225 -47.30 -33.69 2.61
N ASP A 226 -47.24 -34.27 3.80
CA ASP A 226 -48.14 -33.89 4.90
C ASP A 226 -47.84 -32.45 5.38
N PRO A 227 -48.83 -31.57 5.53
CA PRO A 227 -48.61 -30.18 5.95
C PRO A 227 -48.16 -30.06 7.41
N VAL A 228 -48.44 -31.05 8.26
CA VAL A 228 -48.11 -31.01 9.70
C VAL A 228 -46.73 -31.62 10.00
N THR A 229 -46.41 -32.77 9.39
CA THR A 229 -45.17 -33.50 9.69
C THR A 229 -44.12 -33.40 8.57
N GLY A 230 -44.55 -33.02 7.37
CA GLY A 230 -43.71 -32.90 6.17
C GLY A 230 -43.26 -34.24 5.64
N ARG A 231 -43.86 -35.34 6.14
CA ARG A 231 -43.53 -36.68 5.67
C ARG A 231 -44.10 -36.89 4.27
N PRO A 232 -43.37 -37.59 3.40
CA PRO A 232 -43.95 -38.05 2.14
C PRO A 232 -45.14 -38.94 2.45
N VAL A 233 -46.28 -38.64 1.82
CA VAL A 233 -47.51 -39.41 1.99
C VAL A 233 -47.31 -40.78 1.35
N LYS A 234 -47.56 -41.85 2.12
CA LYS A 234 -47.45 -43.23 1.60
C LYS A 234 -48.52 -43.45 0.52
N GLY A 235 -48.12 -43.91 -0.66
CA GLY A 235 -49.02 -44.22 -1.78
C GLY A 235 -49.12 -43.14 -2.87
N LYS A 236 -48.40 -42.02 -2.73
CA LYS A 236 -48.23 -41.00 -3.77
C LYS A 236 -46.83 -41.05 -4.39
N ASP A 237 -46.65 -40.28 -5.46
CA ASP A 237 -45.36 -40.10 -6.11
C ASP A 237 -44.30 -39.60 -5.12
N LYS A 238 -43.06 -40.07 -5.31
CA LYS A 238 -41.94 -39.65 -4.47
C LYS A 238 -41.71 -38.14 -4.68
N PRO A 239 -41.68 -37.33 -3.60
CA PRO A 239 -41.44 -35.91 -3.72
C PRO A 239 -40.04 -35.62 -4.24
N ALA A 240 -39.87 -34.46 -4.86
CA ALA A 240 -38.58 -33.99 -5.35
C ALA A 240 -37.49 -34.04 -4.24
N PRO A 241 -36.24 -34.40 -4.58
CA PRO A 241 -35.15 -34.45 -3.61
C PRO A 241 -34.89 -33.09 -2.95
N GLU A 242 -35.09 -31.99 -3.67
CA GLU A 242 -35.02 -30.61 -3.17
C GLU A 242 -36.07 -30.35 -2.09
N ALA A 243 -37.30 -30.83 -2.28
CA ALA A 243 -38.37 -30.68 -1.29
C ALA A 243 -38.08 -31.48 0.00
N LEU A 244 -37.42 -32.65 -0.12
CA LEU A 244 -36.97 -33.43 1.04
C LEU A 244 -35.88 -32.70 1.84
N ILE A 245 -34.96 -32.03 1.15
CA ILE A 245 -33.92 -31.20 1.77
C ILE A 245 -34.56 -29.98 2.44
N ALA A 246 -35.39 -29.25 1.71
CA ALA A 246 -36.13 -28.09 2.19
C ALA A 246 -36.88 -28.39 3.50
N ARG A 247 -37.59 -29.53 3.53
CA ARG A 247 -38.29 -30.00 4.74
C ARG A 247 -37.33 -30.19 5.92
N LYS A 248 -36.20 -30.88 5.72
CA LYS A 248 -35.21 -31.09 6.79
C LYS A 248 -34.65 -29.76 7.32
N LEU A 249 -34.41 -28.78 6.44
CA LEU A 249 -33.93 -27.46 6.82
C LEU A 249 -35.00 -26.69 7.60
N VAL A 250 -36.25 -26.64 7.13
CA VAL A 250 -37.35 -25.96 7.84
C VAL A 250 -37.57 -26.52 9.25
N CYS A 251 -37.40 -27.83 9.42
CA CYS A 251 -37.52 -28.49 10.72
C CYS A 251 -36.29 -28.32 11.64
N SER A 252 -35.14 -27.93 11.09
CA SER A 252 -33.87 -27.83 11.82
C SER A 252 -33.55 -26.37 12.15
N TYR A 253 -33.77 -25.97 13.40
CA TYR A 253 -33.52 -24.60 13.87
C TYR A 253 -32.75 -24.63 15.19
N GLY A 254 -31.68 -23.83 15.28
CA GLY A 254 -30.71 -23.90 16.37
C GLY A 254 -30.28 -25.33 16.65
N HIS A 255 -30.51 -25.80 17.88
CA HIS A 255 -30.18 -27.16 18.34
C HIS A 255 -31.39 -28.12 18.36
N LYS A 256 -32.54 -27.72 17.81
CA LYS A 256 -33.79 -28.51 17.88
C LYS A 256 -34.22 -28.95 16.48
N PHE A 257 -34.73 -30.18 16.41
CA PHE A 257 -35.36 -30.71 15.21
C PHE A 257 -36.86 -30.92 15.48
N ASN A 258 -37.69 -29.98 15.04
CA ASN A 258 -39.14 -30.09 15.15
C ASN A 258 -39.82 -29.59 13.87
N CYS A 259 -40.64 -30.45 13.28
CA CYS A 259 -41.37 -30.17 12.05
C CYS A 259 -42.78 -29.62 12.30
N THR A 260 -43.36 -29.88 13.47
CA THR A 260 -44.78 -29.68 13.73
C THR A 260 -45.14 -28.19 13.70
N GLY A 261 -46.07 -27.82 12.81
CA GLY A 261 -46.57 -26.44 12.68
C GLY A 261 -45.63 -25.46 11.98
N ARG A 262 -44.46 -25.90 11.50
CA ARG A 262 -43.49 -25.05 10.78
C ARG A 262 -43.60 -25.19 9.27
N ILE A 263 -43.92 -26.39 8.80
CA ILE A 263 -44.06 -26.71 7.38
C ILE A 263 -45.25 -25.95 6.79
N GLY A 264 -45.02 -25.26 5.68
CA GLY A 264 -46.03 -24.43 5.00
C GLY A 264 -46.30 -23.06 5.64
N HIS A 265 -45.91 -22.85 6.90
CA HIS A 265 -46.06 -21.57 7.60
C HIS A 265 -44.78 -20.74 7.62
N ILE A 266 -43.61 -21.41 7.66
CA ILE A 266 -42.31 -20.75 7.77
C ILE A 266 -41.56 -20.88 6.44
N LYS A 267 -41.05 -19.76 5.96
CA LYS A 267 -40.13 -19.68 4.82
C LYS A 267 -38.69 -19.56 5.30
N LEU A 268 -37.77 -20.19 4.58
CA LEU A 268 -36.32 -20.15 4.84
C LEU A 268 -35.76 -18.76 4.55
N VAL A 269 -36.31 -18.09 3.52
CA VAL A 269 -35.99 -16.70 3.16
C VAL A 269 -37.24 -15.84 3.23
N GLU A 270 -37.15 -14.71 3.92
CA GLU A 270 -38.23 -13.74 4.06
C GLU A 270 -37.71 -12.35 3.68
N ASN A 271 -38.34 -11.71 2.69
CA ASN A 271 -37.97 -10.37 2.19
C ASN A 271 -36.48 -10.21 1.82
N GLY A 272 -35.85 -11.27 1.33
CA GLY A 272 -34.42 -11.25 0.99
C GLY A 272 -33.49 -11.42 2.20
N THR A 273 -34.00 -11.73 3.38
CA THR A 273 -33.20 -12.05 4.56
C THR A 273 -33.36 -13.53 4.89
N ILE A 274 -32.25 -14.21 5.13
CA ILE A 274 -32.27 -15.62 5.55
C ILE A 274 -32.73 -15.65 7.01
N ARG A 275 -33.59 -16.58 7.37
CA ARG A 275 -34.08 -16.64 8.75
C ARG A 275 -32.93 -16.93 9.75
N PRO A 276 -32.74 -16.11 10.80
CA PRO A 276 -31.57 -16.22 11.68
C PRO A 276 -31.58 -17.52 12.51
N GLU A 277 -32.75 -18.02 12.90
CA GLU A 277 -32.87 -19.19 13.78
C GLU A 277 -32.24 -20.48 13.22
N GLY A 278 -32.21 -20.64 11.89
CA GLY A 278 -31.66 -21.81 11.21
C GLY A 278 -30.41 -21.51 10.39
N PHE A 279 -29.88 -20.28 10.48
CA PHE A 279 -28.87 -19.77 9.55
C PHE A 279 -27.67 -20.71 9.37
N TYR A 280 -27.02 -21.13 10.45
CA TYR A 280 -25.84 -22.01 10.37
C TYR A 280 -26.20 -23.43 9.93
N ASN A 281 -27.42 -23.91 10.22
CA ASN A 281 -27.90 -25.20 9.72
C ASN A 281 -28.14 -25.12 8.20
N TYR A 282 -28.61 -23.98 7.70
CA TYR A 282 -28.79 -23.74 6.28
C TYR A 282 -27.45 -23.62 5.57
N LEU A 283 -26.49 -22.92 6.18
CA LEU A 283 -25.15 -22.75 5.64
C LEU A 283 -24.39 -24.08 5.54
N THR A 284 -24.46 -24.90 6.58
CA THR A 284 -23.87 -26.26 6.57
C THR A 284 -24.59 -27.18 5.59
N GLY A 285 -25.92 -27.06 5.45
CA GLY A 285 -26.67 -27.75 4.41
C GLY A 285 -26.21 -27.37 3.01
N TRP A 286 -26.08 -26.06 2.75
CA TRP A 286 -25.63 -25.53 1.45
C TRP A 286 -24.22 -25.99 1.11
N TYR A 287 -23.29 -25.88 2.06
CA TYR A 287 -21.89 -26.29 1.90
C TYR A 287 -21.76 -27.77 1.47
N ASN A 288 -22.59 -28.65 2.05
CA ASN A 288 -22.52 -30.09 1.78
C ASN A 288 -23.33 -30.53 0.56
N VAL A 289 -24.42 -29.83 0.22
CA VAL A 289 -25.32 -30.20 -0.88
C VAL A 289 -24.91 -29.53 -2.20
N ASP A 290 -24.58 -28.24 -2.17
CA ASP A 290 -24.29 -27.42 -3.35
C ASP A 290 -22.80 -27.02 -3.38
N ASN A 291 -21.96 -28.05 -3.47
CA ASN A 291 -20.50 -27.88 -3.48
C ASN A 291 -20.02 -27.03 -4.67
N MET A 292 -20.73 -27.08 -5.80
CA MET A 292 -20.36 -26.31 -6.99
C MET A 292 -20.50 -24.80 -6.75
N MET A 293 -21.62 -24.34 -6.18
CA MET A 293 -21.77 -22.90 -5.88
C MET A 293 -20.90 -22.45 -4.73
N TYR A 294 -20.57 -23.33 -3.79
CA TYR A 294 -19.56 -23.05 -2.77
C TYR A 294 -18.21 -22.67 -3.41
N TYR A 295 -17.69 -23.47 -4.34
CA TYR A 295 -16.43 -23.16 -5.03
C TYR A 295 -16.51 -21.88 -5.87
N VAL A 296 -17.61 -21.65 -6.57
CA VAL A 296 -17.81 -20.43 -7.39
C VAL A 296 -17.81 -19.18 -6.52
N SER A 297 -18.32 -19.27 -5.28
CA SER A 297 -18.37 -18.14 -4.36
C SER A 297 -16.99 -17.66 -3.87
N GLN A 298 -15.98 -18.52 -3.96
CA GLN A 298 -14.63 -18.30 -3.41
C GLN A 298 -14.63 -17.88 -1.92
N ALA A 299 -15.69 -18.19 -1.18
CA ALA A 299 -15.80 -17.87 0.23
C ALA A 299 -15.15 -18.97 1.07
N SER A 300 -14.07 -18.64 1.78
CA SER A 300 -13.45 -19.54 2.76
C SER A 300 -14.01 -19.23 4.14
N PHE A 301 -14.70 -20.21 4.74
CA PHE A 301 -15.21 -20.12 6.11
C PHE A 301 -14.19 -20.77 7.05
N PHE A 302 -13.68 -20.00 8.00
CA PHE A 302 -12.82 -20.49 9.06
C PHE A 302 -13.58 -20.38 10.39
N PRO A 303 -13.89 -21.49 11.06
CA PRO A 303 -14.44 -21.42 12.41
C PRO A 303 -13.39 -20.82 13.35
N ASN A 304 -13.85 -20.01 14.30
CA ASN A 304 -13.02 -19.50 15.40
C ASN A 304 -12.85 -20.55 16.50
#